data_AF-A0A9P9IN72-F1
#
_entry.id   AF-A0A9P9IN72-F1
#
_cell.length_a   1.000
_cell.length_b   1.000
_cell.length_c   1.000
_cell.angle_alpha   90.00
_cell.angle_beta   90.00
_cell.angle_gamma   90.00
#
_symmetry.space_group_name_H-M   'P 1'
#
loop_
_entity.id
_entity.type
_entity.pdbx_description
1 polymer ?
#
loop_
_entity_poly.entity_id
_entity_poly.type
_entity_poly.pdbx_seq_one_letter_code
_entity_poly.pdbx_strand_id
1 'polypeptide(L)'
;MSNPWEGSVLPLEDPVSAFGLNPIPRNKRKFMSSTEEEFETEQDKKGLSYRVGWPILPPLPCSTSTDGIPQHVPHRQQWLTFVRTILQTQGIDDAHPFFAFRIPSALVGVDVDKTEWLTLVIPLPDMEVHRHRICNAMYMIRKEFRKMDSIAKGVTIEFLEHGALAGGYRTPITSASQDLVQAFQKYVPELIHNFLTDERWLTIECYHFSTKPLQSTLRPTIGISSPTAGEPKWWATTLPRIRDWLSSREIKFDIELSFWISTLLTNPWATDSPETLQAYDQRVPMGSSIGNKGTDACGTVGGMVALQDANGNLHHKGITCFHVIWEDTSGFDKACEKSNDGSLLPRDAASLRIDIMCPADRDHQSRTEHIDALIERLSKSTGEDVTATRTEMKKQVQDLRNKNRAFGSLHSGSGHRVIKAPLHNREAEESKQKGRTSYNWPLDWGLVNLDKQRSVKKEISCTPSSRYSHTKLVNSMASHKWTTIHPLNEGVLCAKYGRSTQWTFGEMTGTPVVIEPKECLEISEIYGFDAKYTGTCLGARSREIRTSATEFADRGDSGSIVVLDDDDNNKGTWFGLLFGITGHGTAMILPLDLIFNDIEKVTGMKVVFPVRL
;
A
#
# COMPACT_ATOMS: atom_id res chain seq x y z
N MET A 1 20.91 -73.45 -26.25
CA MET A 1 22.11 -74.29 -26.38
C MET A 1 23.25 -73.59 -25.65
N SER A 2 23.69 -74.20 -24.55
CA SER A 2 25.05 -74.25 -23.96
C SER A 2 26.11 -73.15 -24.21
N ASN A 3 26.55 -72.54 -23.10
CA ASN A 3 27.93 -72.09 -22.73
C ASN A 3 29.04 -73.07 -23.19
N PRO A 4 30.38 -72.77 -23.25
CA PRO A 4 31.19 -72.15 -22.14
C PRO A 4 32.55 -71.41 -22.48
N TRP A 5 33.07 -70.61 -21.50
CA TRP A 5 34.45 -70.43 -20.92
C TRP A 5 35.73 -70.33 -21.85
N GLU A 6 36.84 -69.60 -21.58
CA GLU A 6 37.80 -69.47 -20.45
C GLU A 6 38.65 -68.17 -20.58
N GLY A 7 39.12 -67.48 -19.51
CA GLY A 7 40.47 -67.59 -18.85
C GLY A 7 41.47 -66.55 -19.44
N SER A 8 42.34 -65.79 -18.77
CA SER A 8 43.09 -65.88 -17.51
C SER A 8 43.79 -64.52 -17.18
N VAL A 9 44.62 -64.49 -16.12
CA VAL A 9 44.97 -63.36 -15.22
C VAL A 9 46.44 -62.87 -15.35
N LEU A 10 46.65 -61.53 -15.32
CA LEU A 10 47.77 -60.65 -14.82
C LEU A 10 49.26 -60.90 -15.24
N PRO A 11 50.14 -59.85 -15.29
CA PRO A 11 50.73 -59.21 -14.08
C PRO A 11 50.85 -57.67 -14.08
N LEU A 12 51.10 -57.18 -12.87
CA LEU A 12 51.39 -55.81 -12.41
C LEU A 12 52.60 -55.14 -13.07
N GLU A 13 52.56 -53.81 -13.22
CA GLU A 13 53.61 -52.85 -12.78
C GLU A 13 53.09 -51.38 -12.91
N ASP A 14 53.06 -50.66 -11.78
CA ASP A 14 53.00 -49.19 -11.65
C ASP A 14 54.46 -48.63 -11.72
N PRO A 15 54.79 -47.31 -11.79
CA PRO A 15 53.96 -46.12 -11.51
C PRO A 15 54.20 -44.85 -12.38
N VAL A 16 53.28 -43.88 -12.26
CA VAL A 16 53.54 -42.41 -12.16
C VAL A 16 54.30 -41.71 -13.30
N SER A 17 53.59 -40.90 -14.09
CA SER A 17 53.80 -39.43 -14.23
C SER A 17 52.99 -38.88 -15.42
N ALA A 18 52.79 -37.56 -15.44
CA ALA A 18 52.15 -36.75 -16.49
C ALA A 18 50.62 -36.52 -16.39
N PHE A 19 50.19 -35.84 -15.33
CA PHE A 19 49.18 -34.79 -15.49
C PHE A 19 49.74 -33.48 -14.91
N GLY A 20 50.18 -32.60 -15.81
CA GLY A 20 50.58 -31.24 -15.48
C GLY A 20 49.37 -30.42 -15.07
N LEU A 21 49.11 -30.37 -13.76
CA LEU A 21 48.25 -29.36 -13.16
C LEU A 21 49.07 -28.08 -12.98
N ASN A 22 48.71 -27.03 -13.72
CA ASN A 22 49.21 -25.69 -13.47
C ASN A 22 48.91 -25.30 -12.00
N PRO A 23 49.88 -24.77 -11.24
CA PRO A 23 49.63 -24.32 -9.88
C PRO A 23 48.63 -23.16 -9.90
N ILE A 24 47.50 -23.35 -9.22
CA ILE A 24 46.55 -22.28 -8.89
C ILE A 24 47.35 -21.15 -8.21
N PRO A 25 47.30 -19.90 -8.70
CA PRO A 25 48.03 -18.80 -8.08
C PRO A 25 47.62 -18.70 -6.61
N ARG A 26 48.59 -18.83 -5.71
CA ARG A 26 48.39 -18.55 -4.28
C ARG A 26 47.96 -17.08 -4.16
N ASN A 27 46.66 -16.84 -4.02
CA ASN A 27 46.13 -15.52 -3.70
C ASN A 27 46.84 -15.01 -2.45
N LYS A 28 47.72 -14.01 -2.63
CA LYS A 28 48.32 -13.28 -1.52
C LYS A 28 47.16 -12.71 -0.70
N ARG A 29 46.96 -13.23 0.52
CA ARG A 29 46.05 -12.63 1.50
C ARG A 29 46.51 -11.18 1.68
N LYS A 30 45.77 -10.22 1.12
CA LYS A 30 45.96 -8.81 1.45
C LYS A 30 45.58 -8.68 2.92
N PHE A 31 46.50 -8.18 3.75
CA PHE A 31 46.16 -7.74 5.09
C PHE A 31 45.26 -6.52 4.95
N MET A 32 43.97 -6.70 5.21
CA MET A 32 43.02 -5.60 5.29
C MET A 32 43.20 -4.89 6.63
N SER A 33 43.04 -3.58 6.65
CA SER A 33 42.99 -2.87 7.92
C SER A 33 41.70 -3.22 8.67
N SER A 34 41.69 -3.16 10.01
CA SER A 34 40.49 -3.47 10.81
C SER A 34 39.26 -2.64 10.39
N THR A 35 39.49 -1.42 9.89
CA THR A 35 38.46 -0.51 9.37
C THR A 35 37.85 -0.98 8.04
N GLU A 36 38.65 -1.64 7.19
CA GLU A 36 38.16 -2.20 5.92
C GLU A 36 37.37 -3.49 6.15
N GLU A 37 37.79 -4.31 7.12
CA GLU A 37 37.05 -5.52 7.53
C GLU A 37 35.68 -5.12 8.12
N GLU A 38 35.65 -4.13 9.02
CA GLU A 38 34.42 -3.59 9.57
C GLU A 38 33.50 -3.04 8.48
N PHE A 39 34.05 -2.28 7.51
CA PHE A 39 33.30 -1.79 6.35
C PHE A 39 32.64 -2.94 5.57
N GLU A 40 33.40 -3.98 5.24
CA GLU A 40 32.85 -5.13 4.51
C GLU A 40 31.78 -5.87 5.32
N THR A 41 31.86 -5.90 6.64
CA THR A 41 30.86 -6.57 7.48
C THR A 41 29.56 -5.77 7.63
N GLU A 42 29.65 -4.45 7.75
CA GLU A 42 28.52 -3.57 8.07
C GLU A 42 27.83 -2.94 6.85
N GLN A 43 28.47 -2.97 5.67
CA GLN A 43 27.88 -2.44 4.45
C GLN A 43 26.55 -3.15 4.13
N ASP A 44 25.58 -2.39 3.62
CA ASP A 44 24.30 -2.94 3.18
C ASP A 44 24.47 -3.88 1.97
N LYS A 45 24.27 -5.18 2.18
CA LYS A 45 24.47 -6.26 1.18
C LYS A 45 23.20 -6.67 0.45
N LYS A 46 22.13 -5.89 0.54
CA LYS A 46 20.82 -6.19 -0.07
C LYS A 46 20.86 -6.28 -1.60
N GLY A 47 21.89 -5.71 -2.22
CA GLY A 47 22.15 -5.86 -3.66
C GLY A 47 21.14 -5.13 -4.56
N LEU A 48 20.50 -4.08 -4.05
CA LEU A 48 19.61 -3.23 -4.84
C LEU A 48 20.45 -2.37 -5.80
N SER A 49 20.22 -2.49 -7.10
CA SER A 49 21.01 -1.76 -8.11
C SER A 49 20.90 -0.23 -7.99
N TYR A 50 19.80 0.25 -7.41
CA TYR A 50 19.50 1.66 -7.26
C TYR A 50 19.78 2.20 -5.85
N ARG A 51 20.30 1.39 -4.92
CA ARG A 51 20.48 1.77 -3.51
C ARG A 51 21.64 1.05 -2.83
N VAL A 52 22.55 1.80 -2.22
CA VAL A 52 23.69 1.28 -1.46
C VAL A 52 23.91 2.13 -0.21
N GLY A 53 24.33 1.53 0.90
CA GLY A 53 24.64 2.31 2.10
C GLY A 53 25.49 1.60 3.15
N TRP A 54 25.79 2.35 4.22
CA TRP A 54 26.57 1.90 5.38
C TRP A 54 26.15 2.71 6.63
N PRO A 55 25.83 2.10 7.80
CA PRO A 55 25.59 0.67 8.05
C PRO A 55 24.38 0.11 7.28
N ILE A 56 23.92 -1.08 7.67
CA ILE A 56 22.74 -1.73 7.11
C ILE A 56 21.59 -0.72 7.06
N LEU A 57 21.05 -0.52 5.85
CA LEU A 57 20.04 0.51 5.62
C LEU A 57 18.65 0.06 6.12
N PRO A 58 17.76 1.01 6.52
CA PRO A 58 16.34 0.73 6.75
C PRO A 58 15.72 -0.02 5.57
N PRO A 59 14.76 -0.93 5.78
CA PRO A 59 14.02 -1.52 4.67
C PRO A 59 13.11 -0.48 3.98
N LEU A 60 12.90 -0.64 2.67
CA LEU A 60 12.04 0.22 1.85
C LEU A 60 10.57 -0.21 1.97
N PRO A 61 9.58 0.66 1.67
CA PRO A 61 9.74 2.08 1.40
C PRO A 61 10.10 2.88 2.67
N CYS A 62 10.78 4.02 2.49
CA CYS A 62 11.06 4.95 3.58
C CYS A 62 10.46 6.32 3.27
N SER A 63 9.81 6.92 4.26
CA SER A 63 9.47 8.33 4.28
C SER A 63 10.71 9.16 4.56
N THR A 64 10.81 10.31 3.90
CA THR A 64 11.95 11.22 4.02
C THR A 64 11.47 12.52 4.67
N SER A 65 11.91 12.79 5.89
CA SER A 65 11.60 14.03 6.61
C SER A 65 12.86 14.84 6.87
N THR A 66 12.83 16.12 6.53
CA THR A 66 13.90 17.09 6.85
C THR A 66 13.58 17.92 8.08
N ASP A 67 12.40 17.75 8.65
CA ASP A 67 11.94 18.52 9.81
C ASP A 67 12.74 18.13 11.04
N GLY A 68 13.26 19.10 11.78
CA GLY A 68 14.07 18.85 12.98
C GLY A 68 15.56 18.58 12.71
N ILE A 69 15.99 18.45 11.45
CA ILE A 69 17.41 18.21 11.11
C ILE A 69 18.35 19.30 11.63
N PRO A 70 18.03 20.62 11.57
CA PRO A 70 18.90 21.66 12.11
C PRO A 70 19.26 21.50 13.59
N GLN A 71 18.37 20.94 14.38
CA GLN A 71 18.53 20.72 15.81
C GLN A 71 19.42 19.50 16.10
N HIS A 72 19.35 18.47 15.26
CA HIS A 72 20.10 17.22 15.43
C HIS A 72 21.48 17.25 14.78
N VAL A 73 21.67 18.09 13.75
CA VAL A 73 22.95 18.24 13.05
C VAL A 73 23.34 19.72 12.98
N PRO A 74 23.83 20.32 14.09
CA PRO A 74 24.15 21.75 14.14
C PRO A 74 25.21 22.18 13.11
N HIS A 75 26.20 21.31 12.86
CA HIS A 75 27.31 21.56 11.93
C HIS A 75 27.05 21.06 10.50
N ARG A 76 25.78 20.83 10.11
CA ARG A 76 25.43 20.19 8.84
C ARG A 76 26.10 20.79 7.61
N GLN A 77 26.24 22.12 7.54
CA GLN A 77 26.81 22.76 6.35
C GLN A 77 28.30 22.43 6.19
N GLN A 78 29.04 22.39 7.29
CA GLN A 78 30.46 22.00 7.27
C GLN A 78 30.61 20.55 6.82
N TRP A 79 29.78 19.65 7.34
CA TRP A 79 29.79 18.24 6.97
C TRP A 79 29.43 18.05 5.50
N LEU A 80 28.40 18.75 5.00
CA LEU A 80 28.01 18.70 3.59
C LEU A 80 29.10 19.24 2.66
N THR A 81 29.82 20.30 3.04
CA THR A 81 30.97 20.80 2.26
C THR A 81 32.04 19.73 2.14
N PHE A 82 32.39 19.09 3.25
CA PHE A 82 33.36 18.00 3.27
C PHE A 82 32.91 16.80 2.42
N VAL A 83 31.65 16.38 2.55
CA VAL A 83 31.07 15.29 1.74
C VAL A 83 31.14 15.63 0.25
N ARG A 84 30.77 16.86 -0.15
CA ARG A 84 30.88 17.31 -1.55
C ARG A 84 32.31 17.26 -2.06
N THR A 85 33.30 17.66 -1.27
CA THR A 85 34.71 17.57 -1.65
C THR A 85 35.13 16.12 -1.92
N ILE A 86 34.69 15.17 -1.09
CA ILE A 86 34.94 13.73 -1.35
C ILE A 86 34.28 13.30 -2.65
N LEU A 87 32.99 13.60 -2.81
CA LEU A 87 32.23 13.18 -3.99
C LEU A 87 32.88 13.72 -5.27
N GLN A 88 33.27 14.99 -5.30
CA GLN A 88 34.02 15.61 -6.40
C GLN A 88 35.38 14.93 -6.64
N THR A 89 36.12 14.62 -5.57
CA THR A 89 37.41 13.91 -5.68
C THR A 89 37.25 12.52 -6.29
N GLN A 90 36.11 11.86 -6.04
CA GLN A 90 35.75 10.58 -6.64
C GLN A 90 35.11 10.71 -8.03
N GLY A 91 34.91 11.93 -8.55
CA GLY A 91 34.24 12.20 -9.83
C GLY A 91 32.73 11.92 -9.79
N ILE A 92 32.06 12.30 -8.71
CA ILE A 92 30.60 12.26 -8.53
C ILE A 92 30.12 13.70 -8.33
N ASP A 93 30.15 14.50 -9.39
CA ASP A 93 29.96 15.95 -9.34
C ASP A 93 28.48 16.39 -9.31
N ASP A 94 27.58 15.50 -9.71
CA ASP A 94 26.13 15.70 -9.84
C ASP A 94 25.33 15.35 -8.57
N ALA A 95 26.01 14.88 -7.53
CA ALA A 95 25.38 14.53 -6.27
C ALA A 95 24.96 15.78 -5.46
N HIS A 96 23.77 15.71 -4.86
CA HIS A 96 23.24 16.75 -3.98
C HIS A 96 22.96 16.20 -2.57
N PRO A 97 24.02 15.99 -1.76
CA PRO A 97 23.87 15.37 -0.45
C PRO A 97 23.06 16.26 0.52
N PHE A 98 22.21 15.63 1.31
CA PHE A 98 21.44 16.29 2.39
C PHE A 98 21.20 15.33 3.57
N PHE A 99 20.91 15.89 4.74
CA PHE A 99 20.52 15.11 5.91
C PHE A 99 19.00 15.02 6.00
N ALA A 100 18.50 13.82 6.29
CA ALA A 100 17.08 13.56 6.52
C ALA A 100 16.88 12.39 7.49
N PHE A 101 15.70 12.31 8.07
CA PHE A 101 15.22 11.10 8.74
C PHE A 101 14.59 10.18 7.69
N ARG A 102 15.18 8.99 7.50
CA ARG A 102 14.74 7.96 6.53
C ARG A 102 13.98 6.86 7.26
N ILE A 103 12.75 7.17 7.65
CA ILE A 103 11.91 6.33 8.51
C ILE A 103 11.16 5.32 7.62
N PRO A 104 11.18 4.01 7.90
CA PRO A 104 10.34 3.05 7.17
C PRO A 104 8.89 3.52 7.13
N SER A 105 8.27 3.56 5.94
CA SER A 105 6.96 4.20 5.76
C SER A 105 5.87 3.61 6.64
N ALA A 106 5.97 2.30 6.93
CA ALA A 106 5.05 1.59 7.80
C ALA A 106 5.06 2.10 9.25
N LEU A 107 6.15 2.75 9.70
CA LEU A 107 6.32 3.31 11.05
C LEU A 107 6.00 4.81 11.14
N VAL A 108 5.58 5.44 10.05
CA VAL A 108 5.21 6.87 10.07
C VAL A 108 3.96 7.06 10.92
N GLY A 109 4.04 7.96 11.88
CA GLY A 109 2.96 8.25 12.85
C GLY A 109 3.05 7.42 14.14
N VAL A 110 3.88 6.38 14.17
CA VAL A 110 4.23 5.70 15.41
C VAL A 110 5.20 6.58 16.19
N ASP A 111 5.04 6.65 17.52
CA ASP A 111 5.98 7.35 18.41
C ASP A 111 7.30 6.57 18.49
N VAL A 112 8.17 6.82 17.51
CA VAL A 112 9.51 6.23 17.41
C VAL A 112 10.55 7.33 17.48
N ASP A 113 11.69 7.03 18.12
CA ASP A 113 12.84 7.93 18.11
C ASP A 113 13.37 8.08 16.68
N LYS A 114 13.11 9.24 16.08
CA LYS A 114 13.53 9.54 14.71
C LYS A 114 15.04 9.58 14.56
N THR A 115 15.79 9.78 15.65
CA THR A 115 17.25 9.94 15.60
C THR A 115 17.96 8.66 15.16
N GLU A 116 17.38 7.49 15.39
CA GLU A 116 17.86 6.20 14.88
C GLU A 116 17.88 6.14 13.35
N TRP A 117 17.05 6.96 12.69
CA TRP A 117 16.90 7.02 11.24
C TRP A 117 17.63 8.20 10.59
N LEU A 118 18.49 8.89 11.33
CA LEU A 118 19.28 10.01 10.82
C LEU A 118 20.24 9.53 9.72
N THR A 119 20.01 10.04 8.50
CA THR A 119 20.68 9.57 7.30
C THR A 119 21.24 10.75 6.49
N LEU A 120 22.48 10.63 6.04
CA LEU A 120 23.05 11.39 4.93
C LEU A 120 22.60 10.73 3.63
N VAL A 121 21.63 11.36 2.95
CA VAL A 121 21.10 10.91 1.66
C VAL A 121 21.90 11.57 0.55
N ILE A 122 22.42 10.75 -0.36
CA ILE A 122 23.22 11.16 -1.52
C ILE A 122 22.49 10.68 -2.77
N PRO A 123 21.54 11.48 -3.29
CA PRO A 123 20.80 11.09 -4.46
C PRO A 123 21.68 11.23 -5.72
N LEU A 124 21.58 10.26 -6.63
CA LEU A 124 22.31 10.23 -7.90
C LEU A 124 21.35 10.06 -9.08
N PRO A 125 21.61 10.68 -10.25
CA PRO A 125 20.82 10.47 -11.46
C PRO A 125 20.90 9.05 -12.01
N ASP A 126 22.07 8.42 -11.92
CA ASP A 126 22.30 7.05 -12.38
C ASP A 126 23.34 6.35 -11.50
N MET A 127 22.89 5.38 -10.69
CA MET A 127 23.75 4.62 -9.79
C MET A 127 24.78 3.76 -10.55
N GLU A 128 24.46 3.28 -11.75
CA GLU A 128 25.32 2.35 -12.48
C GLU A 128 26.58 3.07 -12.99
N VAL A 129 26.45 4.33 -13.41
CA VAL A 129 27.57 5.18 -13.86
C VAL A 129 28.62 5.34 -12.75
N HIS A 130 28.19 5.45 -11.50
CA HIS A 130 29.06 5.70 -10.35
C HIS A 130 29.37 4.45 -9.52
N ARG A 131 28.91 3.26 -9.93
CA ARG A 131 28.96 2.02 -9.13
C ARG A 131 30.31 1.72 -8.49
N HIS A 132 31.40 1.88 -9.26
CA HIS A 132 32.77 1.63 -8.79
C HIS A 132 33.33 2.72 -7.86
N ARG A 133 32.75 3.93 -7.87
CA ARG A 133 33.16 5.10 -7.07
C ARG A 133 32.41 5.19 -5.76
N ILE A 134 31.16 4.74 -5.74
CA ILE A 134 30.25 4.84 -4.58
C ILE A 134 30.86 4.19 -3.33
N CYS A 135 31.43 2.98 -3.44
CA CYS A 135 32.02 2.29 -2.29
C CYS A 135 33.20 3.07 -1.69
N ASN A 136 34.08 3.61 -2.54
CA ASN A 136 35.21 4.41 -2.09
C ASN A 136 34.76 5.73 -1.46
N ALA A 137 33.80 6.42 -2.08
CA ALA A 137 33.23 7.66 -1.54
C ALA A 137 32.60 7.42 -0.16
N MET A 138 31.77 6.38 -0.04
CA MET A 138 31.13 5.99 1.21
C MET A 138 32.15 5.68 2.30
N TYR A 139 33.21 4.93 1.96
CA TYR A 139 34.30 4.63 2.89
C TYR A 139 35.00 5.89 3.39
N MET A 140 35.36 6.81 2.48
CA MET A 140 36.02 8.06 2.84
C MET A 140 35.11 8.96 3.70
N ILE A 141 33.82 9.05 3.38
CA ILE A 141 32.86 9.83 4.19
C ILE A 141 32.79 9.26 5.61
N ARG A 142 32.61 7.94 5.76
CA ARG A 142 32.54 7.31 7.08
C ARG A 142 33.83 7.50 7.87
N LYS A 143 34.99 7.34 7.23
CA LYS A 143 36.30 7.52 7.86
C LYS A 143 36.42 8.89 8.52
N GLU A 144 35.87 9.93 7.89
CA GLU A 144 35.94 11.29 8.41
C GLU A 144 34.83 11.56 9.42
N PHE A 145 33.62 11.03 9.24
CA PHE A 145 32.56 11.08 10.26
C PHE A 145 33.01 10.44 11.58
N ARG A 146 33.85 9.40 11.53
CA ARG A 146 34.45 8.78 12.74
C ARG A 146 35.39 9.70 13.51
N LYS A 147 36.00 10.69 12.85
CA LYS A 147 36.87 11.69 13.50
C LYS A 147 36.08 12.85 14.09
N MET A 148 34.81 12.97 13.72
CA MET A 148 33.89 14.01 14.20
C MET A 148 33.23 13.59 15.52
N ASP A 149 32.20 14.33 15.92
CA ASP A 149 31.45 14.09 17.15
C ASP A 149 30.68 12.74 17.14
N SER A 150 30.07 12.40 18.28
CA SER A 150 29.31 11.16 18.45
C SER A 150 28.09 11.07 17.54
N ILE A 151 27.50 12.21 17.15
CA ILE A 151 26.33 12.24 16.26
C ILE A 151 26.76 11.79 14.87
N ALA A 152 27.84 12.37 14.33
CA ALA A 152 28.39 11.99 13.03
C ALA A 152 28.67 10.48 12.91
N LYS A 153 29.11 9.85 14.01
CA LYS A 153 29.39 8.40 14.05
C LYS A 153 28.14 7.56 13.81
N GLY A 154 26.99 8.00 14.32
CA GLY A 154 25.70 7.29 14.20
C GLY A 154 24.94 7.55 12.90
N VAL A 155 25.33 8.57 12.12
CA VAL A 155 24.64 8.89 10.85
C VAL A 155 24.74 7.72 9.87
N THR A 156 23.63 7.30 9.28
CA THR A 156 23.62 6.35 8.15
C THR A 156 23.99 7.05 6.85
N ILE A 157 24.78 6.42 5.97
CA ILE A 157 25.10 6.97 4.64
C ILE A 157 24.33 6.17 3.60
N GLU A 158 23.53 6.84 2.78
CA GLU A 158 22.68 6.21 1.77
C GLU A 158 22.90 6.87 0.41
N PHE A 159 23.43 6.11 -0.56
CA PHE A 159 23.40 6.44 -1.97
C PHE A 159 22.14 5.84 -2.59
N LEU A 160 21.39 6.66 -3.33
CA LEU A 160 20.08 6.27 -3.85
C LEU A 160 19.83 6.94 -5.21
N GLU A 161 19.26 6.21 -6.16
CA GLU A 161 18.87 6.83 -7.43
C GLU A 161 17.74 7.85 -7.22
N HIS A 162 17.77 8.98 -7.95
CA HIS A 162 16.79 10.05 -7.80
C HIS A 162 15.34 9.57 -7.91
N GLY A 163 15.04 8.71 -8.88
CA GLY A 163 13.70 8.16 -9.02
C GLY A 163 13.31 7.22 -7.88
N ALA A 164 14.25 6.50 -7.27
CA ALA A 164 13.98 5.64 -6.12
C ALA A 164 13.73 6.44 -4.82
N LEU A 165 14.41 7.57 -4.63
CA LEU A 165 14.11 8.52 -3.53
C LEU A 165 12.66 9.01 -3.60
N ALA A 166 12.19 9.16 -4.82
CA ALA A 166 10.84 9.50 -5.23
C ALA A 166 9.83 8.33 -5.16
N GLY A 167 10.23 7.20 -4.59
CA GLY A 167 9.42 5.99 -4.52
C GLY A 167 9.50 5.11 -5.77
N GLY A 168 10.03 5.59 -6.89
CA GLY A 168 10.11 4.88 -8.16
C GLY A 168 8.83 5.01 -8.99
N TYR A 169 8.93 4.66 -10.26
CA TYR A 169 7.84 4.66 -11.21
C TYR A 169 7.22 3.28 -11.24
N ARG A 170 5.97 3.18 -10.78
CA ARG A 170 5.18 1.94 -10.83
C ARG A 170 3.96 2.13 -11.70
N THR A 171 3.78 1.24 -12.68
CA THR A 171 2.57 1.22 -13.52
C THR A 171 1.93 -0.17 -13.47
N PRO A 172 0.60 -0.28 -13.65
CA PRO A 172 -0.05 -1.59 -13.62
C PRO A 172 0.47 -2.48 -14.77
N ILE A 173 0.51 -3.79 -14.51
CA ILE A 173 0.48 -4.78 -15.61
C ILE A 173 -0.98 -4.93 -15.96
N THR A 174 -1.36 -4.49 -17.16
CA THR A 174 -2.75 -4.54 -17.63
C THR A 174 -3.05 -5.90 -18.23
N SER A 175 -4.33 -6.16 -18.47
CA SER A 175 -4.81 -7.37 -19.14
C SER A 175 -4.34 -7.52 -20.59
N ALA A 176 -3.86 -6.45 -21.23
CA ALA A 176 -3.23 -6.49 -22.54
C ALA A 176 -1.91 -7.30 -22.52
N SER A 177 -1.24 -7.38 -21.36
CA SER A 177 -0.05 -8.21 -21.14
C SER A 177 -0.44 -9.64 -20.75
N GLN A 178 -1.18 -10.34 -21.61
CA GLN A 178 -1.74 -11.67 -21.31
C GLN A 178 -0.69 -12.69 -20.89
N ASP A 179 0.50 -12.63 -21.47
CA ASP A 179 1.65 -13.49 -21.13
C ASP A 179 2.10 -13.29 -19.68
N LEU A 180 2.25 -12.04 -19.24
CA LEU A 180 2.61 -11.69 -17.86
C LEU A 180 1.50 -12.06 -16.88
N VAL A 181 0.25 -11.78 -17.23
CA VAL A 181 -0.92 -12.12 -16.39
C VAL A 181 -1.02 -13.63 -16.19
N GLN A 182 -0.91 -14.41 -17.27
CA GLN A 182 -0.94 -15.88 -17.20
C GLN A 182 0.27 -16.43 -16.43
N ALA A 183 1.46 -15.86 -16.65
CA ALA A 183 2.65 -16.25 -15.91
C ALA A 183 2.48 -15.99 -14.41
N PHE A 184 1.98 -14.83 -14.01
CA PHE A 184 1.71 -14.51 -12.61
C PHE A 184 0.71 -15.50 -11.99
N GLN A 185 -0.42 -15.74 -12.64
CA GLN A 185 -1.45 -16.67 -12.16
C GLN A 185 -0.93 -18.10 -12.02
N LYS A 186 -0.05 -18.53 -12.92
CA LYS A 186 0.57 -19.86 -12.89
C LYS A 186 1.61 -19.99 -11.78
N TYR A 187 2.51 -19.01 -11.67
CA TYR A 187 3.74 -19.16 -10.89
C TYR A 187 3.65 -18.64 -9.46
N VAL A 188 2.74 -17.72 -9.13
CA VAL A 188 2.59 -17.22 -7.76
C VAL A 188 2.21 -18.32 -6.76
N PRO A 189 1.26 -19.23 -7.05
CA PRO A 189 0.99 -20.35 -6.15
C PRO A 189 2.22 -21.24 -5.89
N GLU A 190 3.02 -21.50 -6.92
CA GLU A 190 4.28 -22.25 -6.77
C GLU A 190 5.31 -21.47 -5.95
N LEU A 191 5.41 -20.15 -6.14
CA LEU A 191 6.31 -19.28 -5.40
C LEU A 191 5.97 -19.30 -3.89
N ILE A 192 4.69 -19.17 -3.55
CA ILE A 192 4.20 -19.22 -2.17
C ILE A 192 4.54 -20.57 -1.54
N HIS A 193 4.18 -21.66 -2.22
CA HIS A 193 4.38 -23.01 -1.71
C HIS A 193 5.87 -23.35 -1.49
N ASN A 194 6.74 -22.98 -2.44
CA ASN A 194 8.13 -23.40 -2.43
C ASN A 194 9.05 -22.51 -1.59
N PHE A 195 8.70 -21.23 -1.40
CA PHE A 195 9.62 -20.24 -0.82
C PHE A 195 9.05 -19.43 0.33
N LEU A 196 7.74 -19.25 0.42
CA LEU A 196 7.16 -18.31 1.38
C LEU A 196 6.38 -18.96 2.51
N THR A 197 6.20 -20.28 2.50
CA THR A 197 5.45 -21.01 3.56
C THR A 197 6.04 -20.81 4.96
N ASP A 198 7.37 -20.63 5.05
CA ASP A 198 8.10 -20.39 6.30
C ASP A 198 8.50 -18.91 6.49
N GLU A 199 8.02 -18.03 5.63
CA GLU A 199 8.34 -16.59 5.67
C GLU A 199 7.12 -15.79 6.09
N ARG A 200 7.35 -14.71 6.82
CA ARG A 200 6.28 -13.79 7.21
C ARG A 200 6.09 -12.78 6.07
N TRP A 201 5.05 -12.91 5.26
CA TRP A 201 4.69 -11.94 4.22
C TRP A 201 3.22 -11.51 4.35
N LEU A 202 2.82 -10.44 3.64
CA LEU A 202 1.50 -9.81 3.69
C LEU A 202 0.77 -9.87 2.35
N THR A 203 1.42 -9.37 1.30
CA THR A 203 0.83 -9.27 -0.03
C THR A 203 1.83 -9.67 -1.11
N ILE A 204 1.30 -10.24 -2.19
CA ILE A 204 2.01 -10.45 -3.45
C ILE A 204 1.19 -9.79 -4.56
N GLU A 205 1.87 -9.03 -5.40
CA GLU A 205 1.28 -8.28 -6.50
C GLU A 205 2.24 -8.22 -7.69
N CYS A 206 1.73 -7.74 -8.83
CA CYS A 206 2.51 -7.58 -10.05
C CYS A 206 2.35 -6.19 -10.64
N TYR A 207 3.46 -5.57 -11.02
CA TYR A 207 3.50 -4.25 -11.63
C TYR A 207 4.76 -4.07 -12.46
N HIS A 208 4.77 -3.04 -13.28
CA HIS A 208 6.00 -2.57 -13.91
C HIS A 208 6.73 -1.61 -12.97
N PHE A 209 8.04 -1.78 -12.80
CA PHE A 209 8.88 -0.91 -11.97
C PHE A 209 10.02 -0.30 -12.79
N SER A 210 10.33 0.96 -12.51
CA SER A 210 11.60 1.58 -12.90
C SER A 210 11.97 2.70 -11.94
N THR A 211 13.26 2.97 -11.80
CA THR A 211 13.79 4.18 -11.16
C THR A 211 13.98 5.33 -12.15
N LYS A 212 13.73 5.07 -13.44
CA LYS A 212 13.85 6.05 -14.53
C LYS A 212 12.47 6.28 -15.17
N PRO A 213 12.15 7.52 -15.60
CA PRO A 213 10.82 7.84 -16.12
C PRO A 213 10.53 7.22 -17.49
N LEU A 214 11.54 6.68 -18.18
CA LEU A 214 11.37 6.14 -19.53
C LEU A 214 10.60 4.82 -19.50
N GLN A 215 9.51 4.74 -20.28
CA GLN A 215 8.68 3.53 -20.41
C GLN A 215 9.48 2.29 -20.85
N SER A 216 10.52 2.45 -21.67
CA SER A 216 11.39 1.35 -22.12
C SER A 216 12.21 0.70 -21.00
N THR A 217 12.30 1.35 -19.84
CA THR A 217 13.03 0.84 -18.67
C THR A 217 12.14 0.12 -17.67
N LEU A 218 10.81 0.13 -17.90
CA LEU A 218 9.85 -0.54 -17.04
C LEU A 218 10.02 -2.05 -17.14
N ARG A 219 10.24 -2.68 -15.99
CA ARG A 219 10.40 -4.13 -15.89
C ARG A 219 9.22 -4.74 -15.15
N PRO A 220 8.60 -5.81 -15.67
CA PRO A 220 7.64 -6.58 -14.92
C PRO A 220 8.27 -7.09 -13.62
N THR A 221 7.62 -6.81 -12.50
CA THR A 221 8.13 -7.00 -11.15
C THR A 221 7.07 -7.64 -10.27
N ILE A 222 7.46 -8.67 -9.53
CA ILE A 222 6.66 -9.23 -8.43
C ILE A 222 7.03 -8.46 -7.17
N GLY A 223 6.06 -7.77 -6.59
CA GLY A 223 6.20 -7.10 -5.30
C GLY A 223 5.75 -8.00 -4.17
N ILE A 224 6.61 -8.21 -3.19
CA ILE A 224 6.30 -8.90 -1.93
C ILE A 224 6.32 -7.87 -0.81
N SER A 225 5.26 -7.79 0.00
CA SER A 225 5.26 -6.97 1.22
C SER A 225 5.42 -7.86 2.45
N SER A 226 6.19 -7.43 3.45
CA SER A 226 6.50 -8.24 4.64
C SER A 226 6.80 -7.40 5.88
N PRO A 227 6.32 -7.77 7.09
CA PRO A 227 6.72 -7.11 8.34
C PRO A 227 8.14 -7.48 8.77
N THR A 228 8.77 -8.42 8.07
CA THR A 228 10.14 -8.89 8.35
C THR A 228 11.11 -8.58 7.22
N ALA A 229 10.75 -7.70 6.28
CA ALA A 229 11.61 -7.37 5.14
C ALA A 229 12.98 -6.78 5.54
N GLY A 230 13.14 -6.33 6.80
CA GLY A 230 14.43 -5.92 7.37
C GLY A 230 15.35 -7.09 7.75
N GLU A 231 14.83 -8.31 7.89
CA GLU A 231 15.60 -9.46 8.37
C GLU A 231 16.63 -9.94 7.32
N PRO A 232 17.86 -10.29 7.74
CA PRO A 232 18.90 -10.75 6.82
C PRO A 232 18.52 -11.98 5.98
N LYS A 233 17.65 -12.85 6.52
CA LYS A 233 17.21 -14.10 5.88
C LYS A 233 16.63 -13.84 4.47
N TRP A 234 15.79 -12.83 4.33
CA TRP A 234 15.19 -12.44 3.05
C TRP A 234 16.24 -12.19 1.97
N TRP A 235 17.26 -11.42 2.31
CA TRP A 235 18.27 -10.95 1.36
C TRP A 235 19.37 -11.96 1.12
N ALA A 236 19.75 -12.73 2.14
CA ALA A 236 20.82 -13.72 2.07
C ALA A 236 20.35 -15.06 1.48
N THR A 237 19.06 -15.42 1.63
CA THR A 237 18.59 -16.77 1.27
C THR A 237 17.31 -16.77 0.44
N THR A 238 16.24 -16.14 0.90
CA THR A 238 14.90 -16.28 0.30
C THR A 238 14.82 -15.64 -1.09
N LEU A 239 15.16 -14.36 -1.23
CA LEU A 239 15.12 -13.65 -2.51
C LEU A 239 16.09 -14.23 -3.55
N PRO A 240 17.36 -14.56 -3.22
CA PRO A 240 18.25 -15.26 -4.15
C PRO A 240 17.63 -16.55 -4.70
N ARG A 241 17.06 -17.40 -3.83
CA ARG A 241 16.40 -18.65 -4.24
C ARG A 241 15.22 -18.42 -5.18
N ILE A 242 14.39 -17.40 -4.92
CA ILE A 242 13.27 -17.07 -5.81
C ILE A 242 13.79 -16.54 -7.16
N ARG A 243 14.83 -15.69 -7.18
CA ARG A 243 15.44 -15.18 -8.41
C ARG A 243 16.05 -16.28 -9.26
N ASP A 244 16.77 -17.22 -8.64
CA ASP A 244 17.32 -18.39 -9.33
C ASP A 244 16.20 -19.27 -9.91
N TRP A 245 15.12 -19.45 -9.15
CA TRP A 245 13.95 -20.21 -9.58
C TRP A 245 13.23 -19.58 -10.77
N LEU A 246 13.02 -18.25 -10.76
CA LEU A 246 12.46 -17.51 -11.90
C LEU A 246 13.37 -17.60 -13.12
N SER A 247 14.67 -17.40 -12.94
CA SER A 247 15.69 -17.44 -14.00
C SER A 247 15.76 -18.82 -14.66
N SER A 248 15.70 -19.90 -13.87
CA SER A 248 15.72 -21.28 -14.37
C SER A 248 14.52 -21.66 -15.26
N ARG A 249 13.45 -20.85 -15.24
CA ARG A 249 12.22 -21.04 -16.01
C ARG A 249 12.05 -19.98 -17.11
N GLU A 250 13.09 -19.16 -17.33
CA GLU A 250 13.06 -18.04 -18.28
C GLU A 250 11.90 -17.05 -17.99
N ILE A 251 11.49 -16.95 -16.72
CA ILE A 251 10.42 -16.05 -16.31
C ILE A 251 11.03 -14.65 -16.13
N LYS A 252 10.58 -13.71 -16.96
CA LYS A 252 11.04 -12.32 -16.94
C LYS A 252 10.31 -11.53 -15.85
N PHE A 253 10.48 -11.88 -14.59
CA PHE A 253 10.02 -11.04 -13.47
C PHE A 253 11.23 -10.63 -12.61
N ASP A 254 11.33 -9.34 -12.32
CA ASP A 254 12.12 -8.86 -11.20
C ASP A 254 11.36 -9.09 -9.88
N ILE A 255 12.06 -8.98 -8.75
CA ILE A 255 11.46 -9.11 -7.42
C ILE A 255 11.83 -7.91 -6.55
N GLU A 256 10.81 -7.25 -6.00
CA GLU A 256 10.94 -6.18 -5.01
C GLU A 256 10.34 -6.64 -3.68
N LEU A 257 11.04 -6.36 -2.58
CA LEU A 257 10.58 -6.64 -1.22
C LEU A 257 10.37 -5.32 -0.48
N SER A 258 9.16 -5.11 0.06
CA SER A 258 8.81 -3.96 0.88
C SER A 258 8.54 -4.34 2.33
N PHE A 259 8.98 -3.48 3.25
CA PHE A 259 8.62 -3.51 4.65
C PHE A 259 7.27 -2.86 4.85
N TRP A 260 6.33 -3.65 5.34
CA TRP A 260 4.95 -3.24 5.54
C TRP A 260 4.36 -4.03 6.71
N ILE A 261 3.46 -3.41 7.48
CA ILE A 261 2.93 -4.00 8.72
C ILE A 261 1.41 -4.19 8.72
N SER A 262 0.68 -3.39 7.93
CA SER A 262 -0.78 -3.46 7.83
C SER A 262 -1.23 -3.07 6.44
N THR A 263 -2.15 -3.83 5.86
CA THR A 263 -2.73 -3.51 4.54
C THR A 263 -4.07 -2.79 4.63
N LEU A 264 -4.61 -2.61 5.83
CA LEU A 264 -5.83 -1.84 6.06
C LEU A 264 -5.50 -0.34 5.99
N LEU A 265 -6.43 0.45 5.45
CA LEU A 265 -6.29 1.91 5.40
C LEU A 265 -6.84 2.57 6.68
N THR A 266 -6.93 1.86 7.80
CA THR A 266 -7.25 2.46 9.11
C THR A 266 -5.97 2.95 9.76
N ASN A 267 -5.81 4.27 9.89
CA ASN A 267 -4.75 4.80 10.74
C ASN A 267 -5.27 5.99 11.55
N PRO A 268 -5.19 5.96 12.89
CA PRO A 268 -5.49 7.12 13.73
C PRO A 268 -4.55 8.31 13.47
N TRP A 269 -3.40 8.08 12.83
CA TRP A 269 -2.36 9.09 12.58
C TRP A 269 -2.25 9.57 11.13
N ALA A 270 -3.21 9.23 10.25
CA ALA A 270 -3.21 9.75 8.89
C ALA A 270 -3.37 11.28 8.88
N THR A 271 -2.61 11.94 8.01
CA THR A 271 -2.40 13.39 8.00
C THR A 271 -3.68 14.22 7.85
N ASP A 272 -3.61 15.41 8.46
CA ASP A 272 -4.60 16.49 8.54
C ASP A 272 -5.03 17.06 7.18
N SER A 273 -5.61 16.26 6.27
CA SER A 273 -6.43 16.87 5.22
C SER A 273 -7.71 17.36 5.91
N PRO A 274 -7.87 18.68 6.14
CA PRO A 274 -9.00 19.16 6.91
C PRO A 274 -10.27 18.86 6.12
N GLU A 275 -11.13 18.01 6.70
CA GLU A 275 -12.37 17.56 6.08
C GLU A 275 -13.16 18.71 5.46
N THR A 276 -13.75 18.52 4.28
CA THR A 276 -14.50 19.60 3.63
C THR A 276 -15.72 20.00 4.47
N LEU A 277 -16.13 21.28 4.40
CA LEU A 277 -17.34 21.75 5.11
C LEU A 277 -18.60 20.98 4.69
N GLN A 278 -18.60 20.37 3.51
CA GLN A 278 -19.72 19.60 2.96
C GLN A 278 -20.00 18.31 3.74
N ALA A 279 -19.03 17.77 4.48
CA ALA A 279 -19.25 16.59 5.33
C ALA A 279 -20.25 16.85 6.47
N TYR A 280 -20.44 18.13 6.83
CA TYR A 280 -21.40 18.55 7.85
C TYR A 280 -22.79 18.86 7.27
N ASP A 281 -22.98 18.77 5.96
CA ASP A 281 -24.26 19.06 5.32
C ASP A 281 -25.26 17.92 5.57
N GLN A 282 -26.56 18.24 5.42
CA GLN A 282 -27.62 17.24 5.44
C GLN A 282 -27.47 16.23 4.29
N ARG A 283 -26.96 16.68 3.14
CA ARG A 283 -26.64 15.85 1.97
C ARG A 283 -25.14 15.66 1.89
N VAL A 284 -24.65 14.63 2.57
CA VAL A 284 -23.22 14.30 2.65
C VAL A 284 -22.71 13.83 1.29
N PRO A 285 -21.60 14.34 0.77
CA PRO A 285 -21.03 13.82 -0.47
C PRO A 285 -20.48 12.40 -0.30
N MET A 286 -20.49 11.61 -1.38
CA MET A 286 -19.71 10.36 -1.41
C MET A 286 -18.25 10.70 -1.13
N GLY A 287 -17.56 9.84 -0.40
CA GLY A 287 -16.16 10.02 -0.03
C GLY A 287 -15.89 10.87 1.21
N SER A 288 -16.92 11.31 1.93
CA SER A 288 -16.76 12.01 3.21
C SER A 288 -16.25 11.11 4.32
N SER A 289 -15.60 11.73 5.32
CA SER A 289 -15.19 11.05 6.55
C SER A 289 -16.36 10.45 7.33
N ILE A 290 -16.19 9.22 7.80
CA ILE A 290 -17.11 8.50 8.68
C ILE A 290 -16.33 7.71 9.74
N GLY A 291 -16.89 7.56 10.93
CA GLY A 291 -16.28 6.76 12.00
C GLY A 291 -17.20 6.54 13.19
N ASN A 292 -16.82 5.62 14.07
CA ASN A 292 -17.55 5.37 15.30
C ASN A 292 -17.44 6.56 16.25
N LYS A 293 -18.56 6.91 16.89
CA LYS A 293 -18.59 7.94 17.91
C LYS A 293 -17.67 7.56 19.08
N GLY A 294 -16.83 8.50 19.49
CA GLY A 294 -15.90 8.37 20.61
C GLY A 294 -14.55 7.72 20.26
N THR A 295 -14.32 7.40 18.98
CA THR A 295 -13.11 6.71 18.53
C THR A 295 -12.25 7.59 17.62
N ASP A 296 -10.98 7.25 17.52
CA ASP A 296 -10.06 7.86 16.54
C ASP A 296 -10.10 7.16 15.18
N ALA A 297 -10.82 6.03 15.06
CA ALA A 297 -10.96 5.31 13.82
C ALA A 297 -11.81 6.14 12.83
N CYS A 298 -11.26 6.33 11.63
CA CYS A 298 -11.97 6.99 10.54
C CYS A 298 -11.73 6.25 9.23
N GLY A 299 -12.71 6.39 8.35
CA GLY A 299 -12.65 5.93 6.98
C GLY A 299 -13.59 6.77 6.13
N THR A 300 -14.08 6.17 5.05
CA THR A 300 -14.87 6.88 4.05
C THR A 300 -16.28 6.30 3.94
N VAL A 301 -17.30 7.17 3.89
CA VAL A 301 -18.62 6.76 3.39
C VAL A 301 -18.59 6.68 1.88
N GLY A 302 -18.66 5.46 1.36
CA GLY A 302 -18.52 5.20 -0.07
C GLY A 302 -19.69 5.75 -0.88
N GLY A 303 -20.92 5.54 -0.39
CA GLY A 303 -22.12 5.98 -1.10
C GLY A 303 -23.41 5.60 -0.41
N MET A 304 -24.52 5.73 -1.12
CA MET A 304 -25.86 5.31 -0.68
C MET A 304 -26.27 4.01 -1.38
N VAL A 305 -26.78 3.04 -0.63
CA VAL A 305 -27.46 1.84 -1.14
C VAL A 305 -28.93 1.91 -0.75
N ALA A 306 -29.85 1.58 -1.66
CA ALA A 306 -31.26 1.39 -1.32
C ALA A 306 -31.61 -0.09 -1.37
N LEU A 307 -32.16 -0.59 -0.27
CA LEU A 307 -32.60 -1.96 -0.10
C LEU A 307 -34.13 -2.01 -0.13
N GLN A 308 -34.69 -3.00 -0.83
CA GLN A 308 -36.12 -3.27 -0.86
C GLN A 308 -36.44 -4.51 -0.03
N ASP A 309 -37.30 -4.38 0.97
CA ASP A 309 -37.77 -5.52 1.75
C ASP A 309 -38.87 -6.32 1.02
N ALA A 310 -39.29 -7.46 1.59
CA ALA A 310 -40.32 -8.32 1.01
C ALA A 310 -41.70 -7.63 0.85
N ASN A 311 -41.95 -6.54 1.59
CA ASN A 311 -43.17 -5.75 1.50
C ASN A 311 -43.06 -4.62 0.46
N GLY A 312 -41.91 -4.48 -0.21
CA GLY A 312 -41.65 -3.44 -1.18
C GLY A 312 -41.18 -2.12 -0.58
N ASN A 313 -40.99 -2.01 0.75
CA ASN A 313 -40.52 -0.77 1.37
C ASN A 313 -39.04 -0.56 1.07
N LEU A 314 -38.68 0.70 0.83
CA LEU A 314 -37.31 1.11 0.55
C LEU A 314 -36.59 1.60 1.81
N HIS A 315 -35.38 1.09 2.00
CA HIS A 315 -34.50 1.41 3.11
C HIS A 315 -33.19 2.00 2.56
N HIS A 316 -32.93 3.28 2.83
CA HIS A 316 -31.69 3.93 2.39
C HIS A 316 -30.60 3.77 3.45
N LYS A 317 -29.44 3.25 3.04
CA LYS A 317 -28.28 3.00 3.89
C LYS A 317 -27.05 3.69 3.33
N GLY A 318 -26.14 4.12 4.20
CA GLY A 318 -24.76 4.40 3.80
C GLY A 318 -23.96 3.09 3.70
N ILE A 319 -23.02 3.00 2.77
CA ILE A 319 -22.07 1.88 2.67
C ILE A 319 -20.64 2.35 2.95
N THR A 320 -19.88 1.54 3.68
CA THR A 320 -18.45 1.72 3.98
C THR A 320 -17.79 0.36 4.19
N CYS A 321 -16.50 0.32 4.54
CA CYS A 321 -15.80 -0.88 4.97
C CYS A 321 -16.21 -1.29 6.39
N PHE A 322 -16.29 -2.60 6.67
CA PHE A 322 -16.68 -3.06 8.00
C PHE A 322 -15.59 -2.74 9.03
N HIS A 323 -14.31 -2.85 8.68
CA HIS A 323 -13.23 -2.47 9.58
C HIS A 323 -13.20 -0.97 9.95
N VAL A 324 -13.86 -0.09 9.18
CA VAL A 324 -13.95 1.36 9.49
C VAL A 324 -14.90 1.63 10.66
N ILE A 325 -15.89 0.76 10.84
CA ILE A 325 -16.91 0.83 11.90
C ILE A 325 -16.68 -0.20 12.99
N TRP A 326 -15.68 -1.06 12.84
CA TRP A 326 -15.34 -2.08 13.82
C TRP A 326 -14.41 -1.50 14.87
N GLU A 327 -14.61 -1.89 16.13
CA GLU A 327 -13.73 -1.57 17.24
C GLU A 327 -13.58 -2.80 18.13
N ASP A 328 -12.35 -3.15 18.46
CA ASP A 328 -11.90 -4.34 19.22
C ASP A 328 -12.53 -4.46 20.63
N THR A 329 -13.27 -3.46 21.08
CA THR A 329 -13.81 -3.36 22.44
C THR A 329 -15.32 -3.65 22.55
N SER A 330 -16.02 -3.83 21.42
CA SER A 330 -17.47 -3.59 21.34
C SER A 330 -18.36 -4.84 21.29
N GLY A 331 -17.81 -6.04 21.49
CA GLY A 331 -18.58 -7.29 21.45
C GLY A 331 -19.07 -7.67 20.05
N PHE A 332 -18.47 -7.09 18.99
CA PHE A 332 -18.71 -7.45 17.60
C PHE A 332 -18.55 -8.94 17.34
N ASP A 333 -17.45 -9.53 17.80
CA ASP A 333 -17.16 -10.93 17.51
C ASP A 333 -18.24 -11.83 18.10
N LYS A 334 -18.65 -11.56 19.34
CA LYS A 334 -19.79 -12.25 19.98
C LYS A 334 -21.10 -12.06 19.23
N ALA A 335 -21.30 -10.92 18.56
CA ALA A 335 -22.48 -10.68 17.75
C ALA A 335 -22.42 -11.43 16.41
N CYS A 336 -21.25 -11.47 15.76
CA CYS A 336 -20.98 -12.21 14.53
C CYS A 336 -21.07 -13.73 14.75
N GLU A 337 -20.57 -14.24 15.88
CA GLU A 337 -20.61 -15.65 16.31
C GLU A 337 -22.04 -16.20 16.45
N LYS A 338 -23.04 -15.34 16.65
CA LYS A 338 -24.46 -15.74 16.70
C LYS A 338 -25.02 -16.16 15.34
N SER A 339 -24.37 -15.72 14.25
CA SER A 339 -24.74 -16.13 12.90
C SER A 339 -23.93 -17.36 12.49
N ASN A 340 -24.54 -18.25 11.71
CA ASN A 340 -23.87 -19.47 11.29
C ASN A 340 -22.70 -19.21 10.31
N ASP A 341 -22.71 -18.07 9.62
CA ASP A 341 -21.66 -17.74 8.65
C ASP A 341 -20.64 -16.73 9.18
N GLY A 342 -20.87 -16.09 10.33
CA GLY A 342 -20.01 -15.05 10.90
C GLY A 342 -20.37 -13.61 10.47
N SER A 343 -21.54 -13.40 9.87
CA SER A 343 -22.06 -12.07 9.51
C SER A 343 -22.67 -11.32 10.70
N LEU A 344 -22.68 -9.99 10.62
CA LEU A 344 -23.38 -9.15 11.58
C LEU A 344 -24.81 -8.86 11.07
N LEU A 345 -25.77 -9.65 11.54
CA LEU A 345 -27.17 -9.54 11.17
C LEU A 345 -27.82 -8.25 11.70
N PRO A 346 -28.88 -7.72 11.04
CA PRO A 346 -29.53 -6.47 11.46
C PRO A 346 -30.01 -6.41 12.91
N ARG A 347 -30.56 -7.51 13.41
CA ARG A 347 -31.04 -7.62 14.79
C ARG A 347 -29.90 -7.51 15.81
N ASP A 348 -28.74 -8.06 15.47
CA ASP A 348 -27.59 -8.17 16.37
C ASP A 348 -26.82 -6.85 16.37
N ALA A 349 -26.65 -6.20 15.21
CA ALA A 349 -26.14 -4.84 15.10
C ALA A 349 -26.95 -3.82 15.92
N ALA A 350 -28.28 -3.89 15.86
CA ALA A 350 -29.15 -3.00 16.62
C ALA A 350 -28.94 -3.12 18.15
N SER A 351 -28.52 -4.29 18.64
CA SER A 351 -28.23 -4.52 20.06
C SER A 351 -26.93 -3.86 20.52
N LEU A 352 -25.97 -3.64 19.61
CA LEU A 352 -24.68 -3.01 19.91
C LEU A 352 -24.77 -1.49 20.10
N ARG A 353 -25.82 -0.86 19.55
CA ARG A 353 -26.08 0.60 19.65
C ARG A 353 -24.89 1.47 19.22
N ILE A 354 -24.28 1.11 18.09
CA ILE A 354 -23.11 1.82 17.57
C ILE A 354 -23.58 3.03 16.76
N ASP A 355 -23.30 4.21 17.31
CA ASP A 355 -23.56 5.50 16.69
C ASP A 355 -22.41 5.86 15.73
N ILE A 356 -22.77 6.29 14.53
CA ILE A 356 -21.83 6.65 13.47
C ILE A 356 -21.87 8.17 13.24
N MET A 357 -20.68 8.77 13.14
CA MET A 357 -20.48 10.21 13.01
C MET A 357 -19.96 10.56 11.61
N CYS A 358 -20.44 11.67 11.05
CA CYS A 358 -19.93 12.26 9.82
C CYS A 358 -19.89 13.80 9.97
N PRO A 359 -18.69 14.41 9.92
CA PRO A 359 -17.40 13.72 9.87
C PRO A 359 -17.07 12.93 11.14
N ALA A 360 -16.14 11.98 11.03
CA ALA A 360 -15.62 11.22 12.16
C ALA A 360 -15.10 12.15 13.27
N ASP A 361 -15.07 11.67 14.51
CA ASP A 361 -14.67 12.48 15.67
C ASP A 361 -13.23 12.99 15.56
N ARG A 362 -12.30 12.13 15.13
CA ARG A 362 -10.91 12.51 14.86
C ARG A 362 -10.80 13.66 13.85
N ASP A 363 -11.48 13.54 12.72
CA ASP A 363 -11.41 14.53 11.64
C ASP A 363 -12.11 15.85 12.02
N HIS A 364 -13.18 15.77 12.80
CA HIS A 364 -13.82 16.94 13.40
C HIS A 364 -12.84 17.66 14.34
N GLN A 365 -12.20 16.91 15.24
CA GLN A 365 -11.25 17.44 16.20
C GLN A 365 -10.06 18.10 15.50
N SER A 366 -9.37 17.37 14.61
CA SER A 366 -8.24 17.90 13.82
C SER A 366 -8.61 19.18 13.09
N ARG A 367 -9.81 19.26 12.49
CA ARG A 367 -10.28 20.48 11.84
C ARG A 367 -10.49 21.64 12.82
N THR A 368 -11.08 21.39 13.99
CA THR A 368 -11.28 22.43 15.00
C THR A 368 -9.96 22.92 15.60
N GLU A 369 -9.03 22.01 15.89
CA GLU A 369 -7.69 22.31 16.40
C GLU A 369 -6.87 23.11 15.38
N HIS A 370 -6.97 22.77 14.09
CA HIS A 370 -6.33 23.53 13.03
C HIS A 370 -6.80 24.99 12.99
N ILE A 371 -8.13 25.22 13.07
CA ILE A 371 -8.67 26.58 13.07
C ILE A 371 -8.30 27.32 14.36
N ASP A 372 -8.33 26.64 15.52
CA ASP A 372 -7.89 27.23 16.80
C ASP A 372 -6.40 27.63 16.76
N ALA A 373 -5.53 26.83 16.15
CA ALA A 373 -4.12 27.17 15.95
C ALA A 373 -3.94 28.38 15.02
N LEU A 374 -4.76 28.51 13.97
CA LEU A 374 -4.77 29.71 13.12
C LEU A 374 -5.24 30.95 13.88
N ILE A 375 -6.27 30.83 14.73
CA ILE A 375 -6.75 31.89 15.62
C ILE A 375 -5.64 32.35 16.57
N GLU A 376 -4.88 31.41 17.15
CA GLU A 376 -3.76 31.73 18.04
C GLU A 376 -2.63 32.46 17.29
N ARG A 377 -2.28 32.03 16.07
CA ARG A 377 -1.30 32.72 15.23
C ARG A 377 -1.74 34.15 14.90
N LEU A 378 -3.00 34.34 14.53
CA LEU A 378 -3.56 35.67 14.26
C LEU A 378 -3.61 36.56 15.51
N SER A 379 -3.73 35.98 16.70
CA SER A 379 -3.71 36.75 17.96
C SER A 379 -2.38 37.44 18.24
N LYS A 380 -1.29 36.98 17.61
CA LYS A 380 0.05 37.57 17.69
C LYS A 380 0.26 38.72 16.71
N SER A 381 -0.69 38.96 15.80
CA SER A 381 -0.64 40.05 14.81
C SER A 381 -1.61 41.17 15.17
N THR A 382 -1.25 42.43 14.85
CA THR A 382 -2.08 43.62 15.10
C THR A 382 -2.64 44.17 13.79
N GLY A 383 -3.90 44.61 13.80
CA GLY A 383 -4.60 45.21 12.65
C GLY A 383 -6.11 44.98 12.71
N GLU A 384 -6.90 45.90 12.14
CA GLU A 384 -8.37 45.78 12.11
C GLU A 384 -8.81 44.55 11.29
N ASP A 385 -8.21 44.32 10.11
CA ASP A 385 -8.50 43.16 9.25
C ASP A 385 -8.19 41.82 9.94
N VAL A 386 -7.12 41.77 10.74
CA VAL A 386 -6.74 40.60 11.53
C VAL A 386 -7.79 40.33 12.61
N THR A 387 -8.34 41.38 13.23
CA THR A 387 -9.37 41.26 14.26
C THR A 387 -10.68 40.75 13.69
N ALA A 388 -11.09 41.25 12.52
CA ALA A 388 -12.28 40.76 11.81
C ALA A 388 -12.14 39.28 11.41
N THR A 389 -11.01 38.92 10.79
CA THR A 389 -10.72 37.53 10.38
C THR A 389 -10.74 36.57 11.57
N ARG A 390 -10.12 36.96 12.68
CA ARG A 390 -10.11 36.17 13.92
C ARG A 390 -11.51 35.98 14.50
N THR A 391 -12.34 37.02 14.46
CA THR A 391 -13.73 36.96 14.95
C THR A 391 -14.56 36.00 14.10
N GLU A 392 -14.40 36.05 12.78
CA GLU A 392 -15.07 35.12 11.87
C GLU A 392 -14.60 33.67 12.07
N MET A 393 -13.30 33.43 12.25
CA MET A 393 -12.78 32.09 12.54
C MET A 393 -13.30 31.54 13.87
N LYS A 394 -13.38 32.37 14.93
CA LYS A 394 -13.97 31.95 16.22
C LYS A 394 -15.44 31.55 16.06
N LYS A 395 -16.19 32.34 15.30
CA LYS A 395 -17.58 32.01 14.96
C LYS A 395 -17.66 30.70 14.20
N GLN A 396 -16.81 30.50 13.19
CA GLN A 396 -16.75 29.27 12.41
C GLN A 396 -16.46 28.04 13.28
N VAL A 397 -15.50 28.10 14.22
CA VAL A 397 -15.23 26.99 15.15
C VAL A 397 -16.42 26.70 16.04
N GLN A 398 -17.06 27.74 16.58
CA GLN A 398 -18.25 27.56 17.43
C GLN A 398 -19.40 26.95 16.65
N ASP A 399 -19.63 27.40 15.41
CA ASP A 399 -20.63 26.85 14.52
C ASP A 399 -20.33 25.37 14.23
N LEU A 400 -19.08 25.02 13.91
CA LEU A 400 -18.66 23.63 13.68
C LEU A 400 -18.89 22.74 14.90
N ARG A 401 -18.55 23.20 16.10
CA ARG A 401 -18.77 22.48 17.37
C ARG A 401 -20.26 22.24 17.64
N ASN A 402 -21.13 23.12 17.17
CA ASN A 402 -22.57 23.04 17.35
C ASN A 402 -23.28 22.27 16.23
N LYS A 403 -22.61 21.95 15.11
CA LYS A 403 -23.25 21.24 14.00
C LYS A 403 -23.60 19.79 14.40
N ASN A 404 -24.79 19.34 14.02
CA ASN A 404 -25.18 17.95 14.17
C ASN A 404 -24.34 17.07 13.24
N ARG A 405 -23.48 16.23 13.83
CA ARG A 405 -22.63 15.28 13.11
C ARG A 405 -23.18 13.85 13.10
N ALA A 406 -24.29 13.58 13.82
CA ALA A 406 -24.91 12.26 13.82
C ALA A 406 -25.23 11.87 12.37
N PHE A 407 -24.59 10.81 11.90
CA PHE A 407 -24.77 10.31 10.54
C PHE A 407 -25.79 9.17 10.52
N GLY A 408 -25.78 8.34 11.57
CA GLY A 408 -26.63 7.18 11.63
C GLY A 408 -26.24 6.19 12.73
N SER A 409 -26.73 4.97 12.59
CA SER A 409 -26.35 3.82 13.43
C SER A 409 -25.99 2.62 12.57
N LEU A 410 -25.14 1.73 13.08
CA LEU A 410 -24.81 0.50 12.38
C LEU A 410 -26.08 -0.35 12.13
N HIS A 411 -26.31 -0.72 10.88
CA HIS A 411 -27.40 -1.60 10.49
C HIS A 411 -26.96 -3.05 10.40
N SER A 412 -25.90 -3.36 9.65
CA SER A 412 -25.42 -4.73 9.43
C SER A 412 -24.02 -4.67 8.85
N GLY A 413 -23.32 -5.80 8.82
CA GLY A 413 -22.00 -5.88 8.23
C GLY A 413 -21.68 -7.27 7.71
N SER A 414 -20.70 -7.34 6.83
CA SER A 414 -20.16 -8.61 6.35
C SER A 414 -19.65 -9.45 7.50
N GLY A 415 -19.16 -8.84 8.58
CA GLY A 415 -18.27 -9.53 9.51
C GLY A 415 -16.97 -9.91 8.81
N HIS A 416 -16.16 -10.70 9.48
CA HIS A 416 -14.83 -11.07 9.00
C HIS A 416 -14.87 -12.37 8.22
N ARG A 417 -15.53 -12.32 7.06
CA ARG A 417 -15.84 -13.49 6.24
C ARG A 417 -15.07 -13.51 4.93
N VAL A 418 -15.03 -14.70 4.35
CA VAL A 418 -14.41 -14.97 3.06
C VAL A 418 -15.39 -15.71 2.17
N ILE A 419 -15.55 -15.27 0.92
CA ILE A 419 -16.36 -15.96 -0.09
C ILE A 419 -15.45 -16.54 -1.16
N LYS A 420 -15.74 -17.79 -1.54
CA LYS A 420 -15.14 -18.43 -2.70
C LYS A 420 -15.88 -18.05 -3.97
N ALA A 421 -15.20 -17.35 -4.87
CA ALA A 421 -15.74 -16.97 -6.18
C ALA A 421 -14.63 -17.02 -7.25
N PRO A 422 -14.98 -17.25 -8.53
CA PRO A 422 -14.01 -17.11 -9.61
C PRO A 422 -13.50 -15.65 -9.70
N LEU A 423 -12.39 -15.42 -10.39
CA LEU A 423 -11.92 -14.07 -10.68
C LEU A 423 -12.94 -13.26 -11.49
N HIS A 424 -13.79 -13.97 -12.23
CA HIS A 424 -14.80 -13.42 -13.12
C HIS A 424 -16.13 -14.15 -12.93
N ASN A 425 -17.14 -13.42 -12.48
CA ASN A 425 -18.53 -13.84 -12.63
C ASN A 425 -18.99 -13.52 -14.06
N ARG A 426 -18.55 -14.33 -15.05
CA ARG A 426 -19.33 -14.41 -16.30
C ARG A 426 -20.68 -15.00 -15.94
N GLU A 427 -21.75 -14.38 -16.45
CA GLU A 427 -23.12 -14.81 -16.23
C GLU A 427 -23.26 -16.33 -16.37
N ALA A 428 -24.14 -16.90 -15.56
CA ALA A 428 -24.27 -18.31 -15.19
C ALA A 428 -24.42 -19.32 -16.36
N GLU A 429 -24.41 -18.89 -17.61
CA GLU A 429 -24.59 -19.75 -18.78
C GLU A 429 -23.35 -20.56 -19.18
N GLU A 430 -22.14 -20.15 -18.79
CA GLU A 430 -20.91 -20.94 -19.01
C GLU A 430 -20.57 -21.92 -17.85
N SER A 431 -21.48 -22.10 -16.90
CA SER A 431 -21.34 -22.87 -15.63
C SER A 431 -20.98 -24.36 -15.76
N LYS A 432 -20.66 -24.86 -16.96
CA LYS A 432 -20.24 -26.25 -17.20
C LYS A 432 -18.74 -26.47 -17.38
N GLN A 433 -17.91 -25.42 -17.36
CA GLN A 433 -16.45 -25.62 -17.40
C GLN A 433 -15.92 -26.12 -16.05
N LYS A 434 -15.74 -27.44 -15.93
CA LYS A 434 -14.94 -28.06 -14.85
C LYS A 434 -13.53 -27.48 -14.90
N GLY A 435 -13.04 -26.95 -13.77
CA GLY A 435 -11.64 -26.52 -13.61
C GLY A 435 -11.40 -25.01 -13.50
N ARG A 436 -12.43 -24.17 -13.31
CA ARG A 436 -12.20 -22.74 -13.01
C ARG A 436 -11.56 -22.57 -11.63
N THR A 437 -10.44 -21.84 -11.59
CA THR A 437 -9.80 -21.42 -10.34
C THR A 437 -10.75 -20.56 -9.53
N SER A 438 -11.00 -20.95 -8.28
CA SER A 438 -11.74 -20.16 -7.32
C SER A 438 -10.76 -19.43 -6.41
N TYR A 439 -11.09 -18.18 -6.10
CA TYR A 439 -10.33 -17.30 -5.22
C TYR A 439 -11.11 -17.06 -3.94
N ASN A 440 -10.39 -16.76 -2.87
CA ASN A 440 -10.94 -16.46 -1.56
C ASN A 440 -11.02 -14.94 -1.40
N TRP A 441 -12.20 -14.38 -1.57
CA TRP A 441 -12.44 -12.94 -1.49
C TRP A 441 -12.79 -12.56 -0.05
N PRO A 442 -11.99 -11.71 0.64
CA PRO A 442 -12.43 -11.16 1.91
C PRO A 442 -13.66 -10.29 1.66
N LEU A 443 -14.58 -10.31 2.62
CA LEU A 443 -15.73 -9.42 2.63
C LEU A 443 -15.58 -8.43 3.76
N ASP A 444 -15.64 -7.15 3.41
CA ASP A 444 -15.50 -6.08 4.37
C ASP A 444 -16.42 -4.92 4.02
N TRP A 445 -17.72 -5.12 4.26
CA TRP A 445 -18.72 -4.07 4.03
C TRP A 445 -19.54 -3.83 5.30
N GLY A 446 -19.84 -2.56 5.57
CA GLY A 446 -20.71 -2.11 6.65
C GLY A 446 -21.85 -1.27 6.08
N LEU A 447 -23.07 -1.52 6.56
CA LEU A 447 -24.25 -0.72 6.24
C LEU A 447 -24.66 0.15 7.43
N VAL A 448 -24.89 1.43 7.17
CA VAL A 448 -25.31 2.41 8.19
C VAL A 448 -26.74 2.83 7.94
N ASN A 449 -27.60 2.71 8.95
CA ASN A 449 -28.91 3.35 9.00
C ASN A 449 -28.72 4.85 9.05
N LEU A 450 -29.05 5.56 7.97
CA LEU A 450 -28.92 7.01 7.92
C LEU A 450 -29.88 7.66 8.92
N ASP A 451 -29.39 8.68 9.64
CA ASP A 451 -30.24 9.55 10.44
C ASP A 451 -31.29 10.23 9.55
N LYS A 452 -32.49 10.48 10.08
CA LYS A 452 -33.61 11.05 9.30
C LYS A 452 -33.29 12.43 8.69
N GLN A 453 -32.34 13.15 9.26
CA GLN A 453 -31.91 14.47 8.78
C GLN A 453 -30.70 14.39 7.84
N ARG A 454 -30.16 13.18 7.61
CA ARG A 454 -28.98 12.95 6.78
C ARG A 454 -29.32 12.11 5.56
N SER A 455 -28.57 12.34 4.50
CA SER A 455 -28.59 11.54 3.27
C SER A 455 -27.23 11.60 2.60
N VAL A 456 -26.92 10.64 1.74
CA VAL A 456 -25.71 10.66 0.92
C VAL A 456 -26.09 11.07 -0.51
N LYS A 457 -25.31 11.97 -1.11
CA LYS A 457 -25.50 12.43 -2.49
C LYS A 457 -25.36 11.24 -3.46
N LYS A 458 -26.25 11.17 -4.45
CA LYS A 458 -26.25 10.15 -5.52
C LYS A 458 -25.46 10.59 -6.75
N GLU A 459 -24.56 11.55 -6.57
CA GLU A 459 -23.83 12.22 -7.62
C GLU A 459 -22.37 12.43 -7.19
N ILE A 460 -21.49 12.39 -8.19
CA ILE A 460 -20.07 12.73 -8.05
C ILE A 460 -19.99 14.16 -7.54
N SER A 461 -19.41 14.33 -6.36
CA SER A 461 -19.23 15.63 -5.72
C SER A 461 -17.83 16.15 -6.00
N CYS A 462 -17.75 17.46 -6.22
CA CYS A 462 -16.54 18.23 -6.53
C CYS A 462 -15.99 17.95 -7.92
N THR A 463 -15.65 19.03 -8.64
CA THR A 463 -14.95 18.93 -9.91
C THR A 463 -13.59 18.31 -9.66
N PRO A 464 -13.22 17.22 -10.35
CA PRO A 464 -11.82 16.79 -10.40
C PRO A 464 -10.95 18.01 -10.70
N SER A 465 -9.84 18.16 -9.97
CA SER A 465 -8.98 19.32 -10.19
C SER A 465 -8.63 19.44 -11.68
N SER A 466 -8.49 20.65 -12.21
CA SER A 466 -8.12 20.89 -13.62
C SER A 466 -6.81 20.20 -14.04
N ARG A 467 -6.03 19.71 -13.07
CA ARG A 467 -4.83 18.90 -13.27
C ARG A 467 -5.13 17.55 -13.96
N TYR A 468 -6.37 17.07 -13.89
CA TYR A 468 -6.79 15.81 -14.51
C TYR A 468 -7.47 16.06 -15.84
N SER A 469 -6.74 16.54 -16.85
CA SER A 469 -7.26 16.85 -18.18
C SER A 469 -7.90 15.66 -18.93
N HIS A 470 -7.69 14.43 -18.45
CA HIS A 470 -8.11 13.20 -19.11
C HIS A 470 -9.28 12.48 -18.44
N THR A 471 -9.78 12.98 -17.30
CA THR A 471 -10.97 12.35 -16.70
C THR A 471 -12.25 12.73 -17.44
N LYS A 472 -13.14 11.76 -17.55
CA LYS A 472 -14.50 11.93 -18.09
C LYS A 472 -15.51 12.26 -16.99
N LEU A 473 -15.10 12.16 -15.72
CA LEU A 473 -15.93 12.49 -14.56
C LEU A 473 -16.13 14.00 -14.43
N VAL A 474 -17.36 14.42 -14.17
CA VAL A 474 -17.73 15.82 -13.99
C VAL A 474 -18.53 15.98 -12.71
N ASN A 475 -18.46 17.19 -12.12
CA ASN A 475 -19.24 17.52 -10.94
C ASN A 475 -20.75 17.33 -11.20
N SER A 476 -21.47 16.81 -10.21
CA SER A 476 -22.90 16.48 -10.30
C SER A 476 -23.26 15.39 -11.32
N MET A 477 -22.29 14.62 -11.81
CA MET A 477 -22.57 13.42 -12.60
C MET A 477 -23.32 12.39 -11.74
N ALA A 478 -24.45 11.90 -12.23
CA ALA A 478 -25.22 10.88 -11.54
C ALA A 478 -24.40 9.58 -11.41
N SER A 479 -24.29 9.05 -10.20
CA SER A 479 -23.55 7.83 -9.88
C SER A 479 -24.53 6.82 -9.29
N HIS A 480 -25.40 6.32 -10.18
CA HIS A 480 -26.58 5.53 -9.82
C HIS A 480 -26.57 4.11 -10.38
N LYS A 481 -25.49 3.73 -11.06
CA LYS A 481 -25.31 2.42 -11.67
C LYS A 481 -24.16 1.67 -11.03
N TRP A 482 -24.22 0.35 -11.07
CA TRP A 482 -23.08 -0.50 -10.76
C TRP A 482 -22.91 -1.60 -11.81
N THR A 483 -21.72 -2.16 -11.90
CA THR A 483 -21.41 -3.23 -12.85
C THR A 483 -20.46 -4.26 -12.24
N THR A 484 -20.47 -5.46 -12.81
CA THR A 484 -19.43 -6.47 -12.63
C THR A 484 -18.25 -6.10 -13.52
N ILE A 485 -17.07 -5.87 -12.95
CA ILE A 485 -15.86 -5.69 -13.77
C ILE A 485 -15.18 -7.02 -14.03
N HIS A 486 -14.79 -7.19 -15.29
CA HIS A 486 -13.87 -8.23 -15.69
C HIS A 486 -12.45 -7.66 -15.65
N PRO A 487 -11.58 -8.03 -14.69
CA PRO A 487 -10.21 -7.51 -14.64
C PRO A 487 -9.35 -7.81 -15.87
N LEU A 488 -9.80 -8.72 -16.76
CA LEU A 488 -9.15 -8.92 -18.07
C LEU A 488 -9.65 -7.99 -19.18
N ASN A 489 -10.57 -7.06 -18.90
CA ASN A 489 -10.88 -6.01 -19.87
C ASN A 489 -9.66 -5.10 -20.01
N GLU A 490 -9.26 -4.80 -21.25
CA GLU A 490 -8.09 -3.97 -21.51
C GLU A 490 -8.28 -2.55 -20.97
N GLY A 491 -7.30 -2.08 -20.19
CA GLY A 491 -7.15 -0.67 -19.83
C GLY A 491 -8.27 -0.06 -19.00
N VAL A 492 -8.88 -0.82 -18.07
CA VAL A 492 -9.99 -0.30 -17.25
C VAL A 492 -9.52 0.88 -16.40
N LEU A 493 -9.89 2.09 -16.82
CA LEU A 493 -9.65 3.32 -16.09
C LEU A 493 -10.65 3.46 -14.94
N CYS A 494 -10.14 3.81 -13.77
CA CYS A 494 -10.94 3.95 -12.57
C CYS A 494 -10.59 5.21 -11.80
N ALA A 495 -11.53 5.64 -10.96
CA ALA A 495 -11.32 6.72 -10.03
C ALA A 495 -12.01 6.42 -8.70
N LYS A 496 -11.57 7.09 -7.65
CA LYS A 496 -12.26 7.10 -6.36
C LYS A 496 -12.13 8.47 -5.71
N TYR A 497 -13.14 8.83 -4.93
CA TYR A 497 -13.08 9.98 -4.03
C TYR A 497 -13.05 9.45 -2.60
N GLY A 498 -11.92 9.69 -1.92
CA GLY A 498 -11.69 9.26 -0.54
C GLY A 498 -11.42 10.45 0.36
N ARG A 499 -11.70 10.32 1.64
CA ARG A 499 -11.61 11.45 2.57
C ARG A 499 -10.17 11.98 2.70
N SER A 500 -9.16 11.12 2.54
CA SER A 500 -7.75 11.51 2.70
C SER A 500 -7.17 12.01 1.39
N THR A 501 -7.21 11.19 0.34
CA THR A 501 -6.55 11.54 -0.93
C THR A 501 -7.47 12.23 -1.93
N GLN A 502 -8.75 12.44 -1.58
CA GLN A 502 -9.74 13.09 -2.44
C GLN A 502 -9.88 12.30 -3.76
N TRP A 503 -10.02 13.01 -4.89
CA TRP A 503 -10.03 12.40 -6.22
C TRP A 503 -8.64 11.89 -6.58
N THR A 504 -8.55 10.57 -6.73
CA THR A 504 -7.42 9.89 -7.38
C THR A 504 -7.92 9.12 -8.58
N PHE A 505 -7.04 8.97 -9.56
CA PHE A 505 -7.32 8.33 -10.83
C PHE A 505 -6.28 7.26 -11.08
N GLY A 506 -6.75 6.15 -11.61
CA GLY A 506 -5.94 4.96 -11.75
C GLY A 506 -6.39 4.07 -12.88
N GLU A 507 -5.72 2.94 -12.95
CA GLU A 507 -5.97 1.88 -13.89
C GLU A 507 -5.91 0.54 -13.15
N MET A 508 -6.84 -0.34 -13.49
CA MET A 508 -6.92 -1.66 -12.90
C MET A 508 -5.75 -2.54 -13.35
N THR A 509 -5.22 -3.31 -12.42
CA THR A 509 -4.24 -4.36 -12.70
C THR A 509 -4.94 -5.57 -13.33
N GLY A 510 -4.30 -6.20 -14.32
CA GLY A 510 -4.76 -7.45 -14.93
C GLY A 510 -4.52 -8.68 -14.05
N THR A 511 -3.70 -8.54 -13.01
CA THR A 511 -3.41 -9.58 -12.02
C THR A 511 -4.09 -9.27 -10.69
N PRO A 512 -4.64 -10.26 -9.96
CA PRO A 512 -5.14 -10.01 -8.62
C PRO A 512 -4.01 -9.71 -7.63
N VAL A 513 -4.35 -9.04 -6.53
CA VAL A 513 -3.49 -8.95 -5.34
C VAL A 513 -3.76 -10.17 -4.47
N VAL A 514 -2.71 -10.91 -4.13
CA VAL A 514 -2.78 -12.07 -3.23
C VAL A 514 -2.42 -11.62 -1.82
N ILE A 515 -3.19 -12.08 -0.83
CA ILE A 515 -3.03 -11.71 0.58
C ILE A 515 -2.70 -12.99 1.37
N GLU A 516 -1.57 -13.04 2.06
CA GLU A 516 -1.33 -14.02 3.14
C GLU A 516 -1.12 -13.22 4.42
N PRO A 517 -1.95 -13.41 5.44
CA PRO A 517 -1.86 -12.54 6.59
C PRO A 517 -1.52 -13.25 7.88
N LYS A 518 -1.03 -14.49 7.90
CA LYS A 518 -0.73 -15.27 9.13
C LYS A 518 -0.06 -14.45 10.26
N GLU A 519 0.64 -13.37 9.89
CA GLU A 519 1.45 -12.53 10.76
C GLU A 519 1.01 -11.06 10.83
N CYS A 520 -0.06 -10.67 10.12
CA CYS A 520 -0.77 -9.41 10.27
C CYS A 520 -2.02 -9.68 11.10
N LEU A 521 -1.94 -9.46 12.41
CA LEU A 521 -3.04 -9.70 13.34
C LEU A 521 -4.34 -9.05 12.84
N GLU A 522 -4.23 -7.85 12.25
CA GLU A 522 -5.35 -7.09 11.69
C GLU A 522 -6.09 -7.78 10.52
N ILE A 523 -5.52 -8.80 9.88
CA ILE A 523 -6.17 -9.48 8.73
C ILE A 523 -6.20 -11.00 8.88
N SER A 524 -5.20 -11.64 9.50
CA SER A 524 -5.23 -13.11 9.69
C SER A 524 -6.21 -13.54 10.75
N GLU A 525 -6.16 -12.92 11.93
CA GLU A 525 -7.09 -13.29 13.01
C GLU A 525 -8.52 -13.02 12.56
N ILE A 526 -8.67 -11.92 11.82
CA ILE A 526 -9.91 -11.44 11.25
C ILE A 526 -10.47 -12.43 10.21
N TYR A 527 -9.77 -12.69 9.10
CA TYR A 527 -10.32 -13.47 7.98
C TYR A 527 -9.92 -14.96 7.96
N GLY A 528 -9.11 -15.42 8.90
CA GLY A 528 -8.67 -16.82 9.01
C GLY A 528 -7.76 -17.28 7.88
N PHE A 529 -7.06 -16.35 7.22
CA PHE A 529 -6.16 -16.66 6.11
C PHE A 529 -4.79 -17.15 6.59
N ASP A 530 -4.20 -18.10 5.85
CA ASP A 530 -2.87 -18.67 6.09
C ASP A 530 -2.13 -18.99 4.78
N ALA A 531 -0.93 -19.59 4.87
CA ALA A 531 -0.12 -19.96 3.70
C ALA A 531 -0.80 -20.93 2.70
N LYS A 532 -1.83 -21.67 3.15
CA LYS A 532 -2.63 -22.59 2.32
C LYS A 532 -3.98 -21.99 1.93
N TYR A 533 -4.40 -20.93 2.62
CA TYR A 533 -5.67 -20.26 2.47
C TYR A 533 -5.44 -18.74 2.33
N THR A 534 -4.93 -18.34 1.17
CA THR A 534 -4.66 -16.93 0.86
C THR A 534 -5.91 -16.19 0.44
N GLY A 535 -6.02 -14.92 0.80
CA GLY A 535 -7.03 -13.98 0.32
C GLY A 535 -6.71 -13.40 -1.06
N THR A 536 -7.70 -12.78 -1.69
CA THR A 536 -7.58 -12.19 -3.03
C THR A 536 -8.41 -10.91 -3.15
N CYS A 537 -7.81 -9.88 -3.73
CA CYS A 537 -8.49 -8.62 -4.07
C CYS A 537 -8.19 -8.23 -5.53
N LEU A 538 -9.02 -7.35 -6.08
CA LEU A 538 -8.66 -6.61 -7.29
C LEU A 538 -7.61 -5.55 -6.96
N GLY A 539 -6.70 -5.27 -7.89
CA GLY A 539 -5.69 -4.21 -7.74
C GLY A 539 -5.95 -3.02 -8.66
N ALA A 540 -5.72 -1.80 -8.16
CA ALA A 540 -5.63 -0.59 -8.97
C ALA A 540 -4.40 0.24 -8.58
N ARG A 541 -3.80 0.92 -9.57
CA ARG A 541 -2.66 1.82 -9.37
C ARG A 541 -2.94 3.19 -9.95
N SER A 542 -2.30 4.22 -9.39
CA SER A 542 -2.39 5.58 -9.90
C SER A 542 -1.89 5.63 -11.35
N ARG A 543 -2.63 6.33 -12.22
CA ARG A 543 -2.22 6.54 -13.62
C ARG A 543 -1.14 7.61 -13.73
N GLU A 544 -1.04 8.45 -12.71
CA GLU A 544 -0.05 9.52 -12.70
C GLU A 544 1.31 8.93 -12.33
N ILE A 545 2.21 8.93 -13.32
CA ILE A 545 3.63 8.62 -13.16
C ILE A 545 4.28 9.81 -12.43
N ARG A 546 3.96 9.99 -11.14
CA ARG A 546 4.56 11.03 -10.28
C ARG A 546 5.45 10.40 -9.23
N THR A 547 6.61 11.03 -9.11
CA THR A 547 7.74 10.69 -8.24
C THR A 547 7.52 10.96 -6.75
N SER A 548 6.28 11.05 -6.24
CA SER A 548 6.02 11.16 -4.78
C SER A 548 4.57 11.49 -4.39
N ALA A 549 3.74 12.01 -5.31
CA ALA A 549 2.63 12.85 -4.87
C ALA A 549 1.24 12.20 -4.77
N THR A 550 0.96 11.05 -5.38
CA THR A 550 -0.41 10.50 -5.35
C THR A 550 -0.44 8.99 -5.56
N GLU A 551 -0.30 8.24 -4.46
CA GLU A 551 -0.81 6.87 -4.43
C GLU A 551 -2.32 6.87 -4.76
N PHE A 552 -2.84 5.76 -5.29
CA PHE A 552 -4.27 5.69 -5.64
C PHE A 552 -5.17 5.79 -4.41
N ALA A 553 -4.67 5.35 -3.26
CA ALA A 553 -5.35 5.39 -1.98
C ALA A 553 -4.33 5.72 -0.88
N ASP A 554 -4.82 6.24 0.24
CA ASP A 554 -4.04 6.37 1.47
C ASP A 554 -4.94 6.04 2.66
N ARG A 555 -4.34 5.95 3.84
CA ARG A 555 -5.01 5.72 5.12
C ARG A 555 -6.15 6.73 5.30
N GLY A 556 -7.35 6.24 5.59
CA GLY A 556 -8.63 6.96 5.66
C GLY A 556 -9.53 6.73 4.45
N ASP A 557 -9.00 6.30 3.30
CA ASP A 557 -9.82 6.09 2.09
C ASP A 557 -10.59 4.76 2.08
N SER A 558 -10.37 3.87 3.07
CA SER A 558 -11.16 2.64 3.23
C SER A 558 -12.66 2.94 3.19
N GLY A 559 -13.40 2.18 2.40
CA GLY A 559 -14.83 2.36 2.19
C GLY A 559 -15.19 3.27 1.02
N SER A 560 -14.22 3.92 0.36
CA SER A 560 -14.49 4.63 -0.91
C SER A 560 -15.06 3.69 -1.97
N ILE A 561 -16.08 4.15 -2.68
CA ILE A 561 -16.52 3.50 -3.91
C ILE A 561 -15.54 3.83 -5.03
N VAL A 562 -15.16 2.79 -5.77
CA VAL A 562 -14.39 2.90 -7.00
C VAL A 562 -15.34 2.87 -8.18
N VAL A 563 -15.19 3.87 -9.05
CA VAL A 563 -16.03 4.09 -10.22
C VAL A 563 -15.22 4.01 -11.51
N LEU A 564 -15.89 3.67 -12.61
CA LEU A 564 -15.31 3.73 -13.95
C LEU A 564 -15.05 5.19 -14.37
N ASP A 565 -13.85 5.47 -14.87
CA ASP A 565 -13.45 6.71 -15.57
C ASP A 565 -13.30 6.43 -17.09
N ASP A 566 -14.23 5.64 -17.63
CA ASP A 566 -14.22 5.18 -19.03
C ASP A 566 -15.32 5.86 -19.87
N ASP A 567 -15.49 5.46 -21.13
CA ASP A 567 -16.38 6.04 -22.14
C ASP A 567 -17.81 6.37 -21.67
N ASP A 568 -18.43 7.31 -22.40
CA ASP A 568 -19.58 8.13 -21.99
C ASP A 568 -20.79 7.38 -21.43
N ASN A 569 -20.96 6.10 -21.77
CA ASN A 569 -22.11 5.30 -21.34
C ASN A 569 -21.98 4.73 -19.91
N ASN A 570 -20.74 4.58 -19.40
CA ASN A 570 -20.46 3.85 -18.16
C ASN A 570 -19.71 4.67 -17.11
N LYS A 571 -19.35 5.93 -17.39
CA LYS A 571 -18.69 6.82 -16.43
C LYS A 571 -19.49 6.99 -15.14
N GLY A 572 -18.79 6.96 -14.01
CA GLY A 572 -19.41 7.04 -12.69
C GLY A 572 -20.17 5.79 -12.24
N THR A 573 -20.08 4.68 -12.99
CA THR A 573 -20.64 3.37 -12.60
C THR A 573 -19.74 2.74 -11.55
N TRP A 574 -20.35 2.28 -10.45
CA TRP A 574 -19.64 1.64 -9.35
C TRP A 574 -19.22 0.23 -9.73
N PHE A 575 -18.05 -0.20 -9.29
CA PHE A 575 -17.66 -1.60 -9.47
C PHE A 575 -16.92 -2.21 -8.28
N GLY A 576 -16.40 -1.37 -7.39
CA GLY A 576 -15.59 -1.84 -6.30
C GLY A 576 -15.73 -1.00 -5.04
N LEU A 577 -15.42 -1.61 -3.91
CA LEU A 577 -15.24 -0.96 -2.62
C LEU A 577 -13.75 -1.01 -2.25
N LEU A 578 -13.13 0.14 -2.03
CA LEU A 578 -11.73 0.24 -1.64
C LEU A 578 -11.56 -0.29 -0.21
N PHE A 579 -10.74 -1.33 -0.07
CA PHE A 579 -10.55 -2.08 1.17
C PHE A 579 -9.19 -1.83 1.83
N GLY A 580 -8.13 -1.67 1.03
CA GLY A 580 -6.78 -1.61 1.57
C GLY A 580 -5.74 -1.10 0.57
N ILE A 581 -4.47 -1.13 0.98
CA ILE A 581 -3.32 -0.88 0.12
C ILE A 581 -2.17 -1.83 0.45
N THR A 582 -1.40 -2.17 -0.59
CA THR A 582 -0.18 -2.97 -0.49
C THR A 582 1.03 -2.11 -0.13
N GLY A 583 2.13 -2.74 0.32
CA GLY A 583 3.39 -2.03 0.59
C GLY A 583 4.08 -1.42 -0.62
N HIS A 584 3.60 -1.71 -1.85
CA HIS A 584 4.07 -1.10 -3.09
C HIS A 584 3.04 -0.14 -3.73
N GLY A 585 1.99 0.24 -3.00
CA GLY A 585 1.05 1.28 -3.39
C GLY A 585 -0.09 0.85 -4.34
N THR A 586 -0.32 -0.46 -4.53
CA THR A 586 -1.54 -0.95 -5.19
C THR A 586 -2.70 -0.93 -4.21
N ALA A 587 -3.78 -0.25 -4.61
CA ALA A 587 -5.04 -0.25 -3.90
C ALA A 587 -5.77 -1.58 -4.08
N MET A 588 -6.27 -2.14 -2.99
CA MET A 588 -7.00 -3.39 -2.94
C MET A 588 -8.50 -3.11 -2.95
N ILE A 589 -9.21 -3.69 -3.92
CA ILE A 589 -10.61 -3.40 -4.20
C ILE A 589 -11.43 -4.70 -4.12
N LEU A 590 -12.55 -4.64 -3.40
CA LEU A 590 -13.53 -5.71 -3.30
C LEU A 590 -14.59 -5.56 -4.40
N PRO A 591 -14.91 -6.61 -5.18
CA PRO A 591 -15.94 -6.55 -6.22
C PRO A 591 -17.34 -6.28 -5.64
N LEU A 592 -18.06 -5.31 -6.21
CA LEU A 592 -19.39 -4.95 -5.72
C LEU A 592 -20.46 -6.00 -5.98
N ASP A 593 -20.29 -6.85 -6.98
CA ASP A 593 -21.23 -7.95 -7.22
C ASP A 593 -21.21 -8.96 -6.06
N LEU A 594 -20.01 -9.29 -5.56
CA LEU A 594 -19.86 -10.15 -4.38
C LEU A 594 -20.43 -9.47 -3.12
N ILE A 595 -20.15 -8.17 -2.94
CA ILE A 595 -20.66 -7.38 -1.82
C ILE A 595 -22.19 -7.31 -1.85
N PHE A 596 -22.81 -6.98 -2.98
CA PHE A 596 -24.25 -6.82 -3.08
C PHE A 596 -24.99 -8.14 -2.91
N ASN A 597 -24.51 -9.23 -3.53
CA ASN A 597 -25.07 -10.56 -3.30
C ASN A 597 -25.03 -10.94 -1.81
N ASP A 598 -23.94 -10.58 -1.12
CA ASP A 598 -23.78 -10.86 0.30
C ASP A 598 -24.64 -9.94 1.18
N ILE A 599 -24.80 -8.67 0.84
CA ILE A 599 -25.76 -7.76 1.49
C ILE A 599 -27.17 -8.32 1.39
N GLU A 600 -27.60 -8.79 0.22
CA GLU A 600 -28.92 -9.37 0.04
C GLU A 600 -29.12 -10.61 0.91
N LYS A 601 -28.09 -11.45 0.99
CA LYS A 601 -28.09 -12.65 1.85
C LYS A 601 -28.19 -12.30 3.34
N VAL A 602 -27.37 -11.36 3.82
CA VAL A 602 -27.27 -11.00 5.24
C VAL A 602 -28.50 -10.22 5.72
N THR A 603 -29.06 -9.36 4.87
CA THR A 603 -30.19 -8.50 5.22
C THR A 603 -31.54 -9.12 4.89
N GLY A 604 -31.60 -10.08 3.95
CA GLY A 604 -32.84 -10.57 3.37
C GLY A 604 -33.58 -9.55 2.49
N MET A 605 -32.92 -8.44 2.12
CA MET A 605 -33.48 -7.36 1.32
C MET A 605 -32.78 -7.28 -0.04
N LYS A 606 -33.49 -6.88 -1.09
CA LYS A 606 -32.92 -6.76 -2.44
C LYS A 606 -32.20 -5.42 -2.62
N VAL A 607 -31.01 -5.40 -3.21
CA VAL A 607 -30.32 -4.16 -3.61
C VAL A 607 -31.00 -3.62 -4.87
N VAL A 608 -31.66 -2.47 -4.75
CA VAL A 608 -32.37 -1.80 -5.86
C VAL A 608 -31.74 -0.48 -6.29
N PHE A 609 -30.79 0.03 -5.48
CA PHE A 609 -29.94 1.17 -5.84
C PHE A 609 -28.53 0.97 -5.25
N PRO A 610 -27.45 1.22 -6.01
CA PRO A 610 -27.44 1.57 -7.44
C PRO A 610 -28.05 0.46 -8.31
N VAL A 611 -28.48 0.80 -9.53
CA VAL A 611 -29.09 -0.15 -10.47
C VAL A 611 -27.99 -0.89 -11.22
N ARG A 612 -28.14 -2.20 -11.41
CA ARG A 612 -27.19 -2.99 -12.20
C ARG A 612 -27.25 -2.54 -13.67
N LEU A 613 -26.09 -2.27 -14.27
CA LEU A 613 -25.94 -1.91 -15.68
C LEU A 613 -26.31 -3.09 -16.59
#